data_AF-A0A7Y3L359-F1
#
_entry.id   AF-A0A7Y3L359-F1
#
_cell.length_a   1.000
_cell.length_b   1.000
_cell.length_c   1.000
_cell.angle_alpha   90.00
_cell.angle_beta   90.00
_cell.angle_gamma   90.00
#
_symmetry.space_group_name_H-M   'P 1'
#
loop_
_entity.id
_entity.type
_entity.pdbx_description
1 polymer ?
#
loop_
_entity_poly.entity_id
_entity_poly.type
_entity_poly.pdbx_seq_one_letter_code
_entity_poly.pdbx_strand_id
1 'polypeptide(L)'
;PPPPPPPKPAAVSAADYDKFVSDGPYSRESKDLLALIAKRAPDFCLPLLRRTVVGALPQIVFDGRLSGAALRAGPAPASADPSAPPTIALSPGPVFVERRRGLFSPREALLLPEAPQAWVELGVPAPALDALKAQPPVVAARNGAWGATREYADGSRRGTYSPQEQAGELLEQLLLLGLRREGFATSEYAARRWARVAKLMFWTSLKNDFGDAFLDPDRRGELDDWLDHPDELDDALVASWASARDPVLDPRRGPPADERAFDEKARLTCVRSNLQDLLTAAARRRARRVGLLEELIDAGLVSSSAAKDSAQAAADAARTTRRILVAHPPACPADDPARAGGLRKSALLLAEVARAESALRERRAEAGDHATR
;
A
#
# COMPACT_ATOMS: atom_id res chain seq x y z
N PRO A 1 -5.72 -23.04 33.82
CA PRO A 1 -6.70 -23.04 32.70
C PRO A 1 -6.17 -22.24 31.49
N PRO A 2 -6.20 -22.79 30.27
CA PRO A 2 -5.92 -21.99 29.08
C PRO A 2 -6.94 -20.85 28.99
N PRO A 3 -6.55 -19.67 28.48
CA PRO A 3 -7.48 -18.57 28.27
C PRO A 3 -8.62 -19.04 27.35
N PRO A 4 -9.87 -18.61 27.60
CA PRO A 4 -10.98 -18.97 26.73
C PRO A 4 -10.66 -18.53 25.30
N PRO A 5 -11.03 -19.34 24.29
CA PRO A 5 -10.84 -18.95 22.90
C PRO A 5 -11.55 -17.61 22.67
N PRO A 6 -10.93 -16.68 21.92
CA PRO A 6 -11.57 -15.40 21.63
C PRO A 6 -12.94 -15.66 20.99
N PRO A 7 -13.98 -14.90 21.39
CA PRO A 7 -15.31 -15.09 20.85
C PRO A 7 -15.26 -14.99 19.33
N LYS A 8 -15.93 -15.94 18.66
CA LYS A 8 -16.02 -15.95 17.20
C LYS A 8 -16.63 -14.60 16.76
N PRO A 9 -16.03 -13.87 15.81
CA PRO A 9 -16.57 -12.60 15.35
C PRO A 9 -18.02 -12.78 14.90
N ALA A 10 -18.93 -11.94 15.38
CA ALA A 10 -20.32 -11.98 14.97
C ALA A 10 -20.43 -11.75 13.45
N ALA A 11 -21.26 -12.54 12.78
CA ALA A 11 -21.54 -12.34 11.37
C ALA A 11 -22.36 -11.04 11.19
N VAL A 12 -21.96 -10.20 10.26
CA VAL A 12 -22.66 -8.95 9.92
C VAL A 12 -23.39 -9.16 8.60
N SER A 13 -24.71 -8.98 8.58
CA SER A 13 -25.52 -9.12 7.37
C SER A 13 -25.32 -7.93 6.42
N ALA A 14 -25.78 -8.04 5.18
CA ALA A 14 -25.75 -6.91 4.23
C ALA A 14 -26.62 -5.74 4.74
N ALA A 15 -27.81 -6.03 5.24
CA ALA A 15 -28.72 -5.00 5.78
C ALA A 15 -28.14 -4.29 7.01
N ASP A 16 -27.49 -5.03 7.91
CA ASP A 16 -26.83 -4.42 9.08
C ASP A 16 -25.68 -3.51 8.66
N TYR A 17 -24.91 -3.92 7.65
CA TYR A 17 -23.84 -3.10 7.08
C TYR A 17 -24.38 -1.83 6.45
N ASP A 18 -25.39 -1.94 5.58
CA ASP A 18 -25.97 -0.79 4.87
C ASP A 18 -26.57 0.22 5.83
N LYS A 19 -27.31 -0.26 6.84
CA LYS A 19 -27.82 0.58 7.93
C LYS A 19 -26.69 1.25 8.69
N PHE A 20 -25.66 0.50 9.06
CA PHE A 20 -24.51 1.03 9.79
C PHE A 20 -23.76 2.10 8.99
N VAL A 21 -23.52 1.91 7.70
CA VAL A 21 -22.86 2.91 6.84
C VAL A 21 -23.74 4.16 6.69
N SER A 22 -25.06 3.99 6.53
CA SER A 22 -26.01 5.10 6.41
C SER A 22 -26.09 5.95 7.67
N ASP A 23 -26.20 5.31 8.84
CA ASP A 23 -26.37 5.97 10.14
C ASP A 23 -25.01 6.39 10.76
N GLY A 24 -23.92 5.80 10.29
CA GLY A 24 -22.58 5.95 10.85
C GLY A 24 -21.95 7.34 10.65
N PRO A 25 -20.86 7.63 11.39
CA PRO A 25 -20.19 8.94 11.44
C PRO A 25 -19.26 9.19 10.23
N TYR A 26 -19.66 8.72 9.05
CA TYR A 26 -18.89 8.87 7.81
C TYR A 26 -19.27 10.15 7.08
N SER A 27 -18.29 10.78 6.41
CA SER A 27 -18.57 11.84 5.44
C SER A 27 -19.39 11.29 4.27
N ARG A 28 -20.06 12.17 3.52
CA ARG A 28 -20.79 11.77 2.32
C ARG A 28 -19.92 11.00 1.33
N GLU A 29 -18.71 11.51 1.06
CA GLU A 29 -17.74 10.87 0.16
C GLU A 29 -17.36 9.47 0.67
N SER A 30 -17.08 9.31 1.97
CA SER A 30 -16.76 8.00 2.54
C SER A 30 -17.94 7.02 2.47
N LYS A 31 -19.18 7.49 2.66
CA LYS A 31 -20.39 6.66 2.50
C LYS A 31 -20.54 6.19 1.06
N ASP A 32 -20.31 7.07 0.09
CA ASP A 32 -20.39 6.73 -1.33
C ASP A 32 -19.33 5.68 -1.71
N LEU A 33 -18.09 5.80 -1.22
CA LEU A 33 -17.06 4.77 -1.42
C LEU A 33 -17.45 3.43 -0.78
N LEU A 34 -17.89 3.44 0.50
CA LEU A 34 -18.27 2.22 1.21
C LEU A 34 -19.46 1.50 0.54
N ALA A 35 -20.46 2.26 0.06
CA ALA A 35 -21.58 1.72 -0.68
C ALA A 35 -21.14 1.11 -2.03
N LEU A 36 -20.22 1.76 -2.75
CA LEU A 36 -19.66 1.22 -3.99
C LEU A 36 -18.91 -0.10 -3.73
N ILE A 37 -18.10 -0.14 -2.67
CA ILE A 37 -17.36 -1.34 -2.26
C ILE A 37 -18.34 -2.46 -1.92
N ALA A 38 -19.35 -2.22 -1.08
CA ALA A 38 -20.30 -3.24 -0.67
C ALA A 38 -21.09 -3.85 -1.84
N LYS A 39 -21.32 -3.07 -2.90
CA LYS A 39 -22.03 -3.50 -4.11
C LYS A 39 -21.16 -4.32 -5.07
N ARG A 40 -19.85 -4.09 -5.10
CA ARG A 40 -18.96 -4.59 -6.19
C ARG A 40 -17.79 -5.43 -5.71
N ALA A 41 -17.50 -5.45 -4.42
CA ALA A 41 -16.42 -6.26 -3.88
C ALA A 41 -16.73 -7.77 -4.07
N PRO A 42 -15.70 -8.60 -4.29
CA PRO A 42 -15.89 -10.04 -4.45
C PRO A 42 -16.55 -10.70 -3.24
N ASP A 43 -17.41 -11.69 -3.48
CA ASP A 43 -18.19 -12.35 -2.42
C ASP A 43 -17.33 -12.92 -1.28
N PHE A 44 -16.15 -13.47 -1.60
CA PHE A 44 -15.27 -14.08 -0.61
C PHE A 44 -14.77 -13.07 0.44
N CYS A 45 -14.63 -11.79 0.10
CA CYS A 45 -14.08 -10.78 1.01
C CYS A 45 -15.17 -10.01 1.78
N LEU A 46 -16.42 -10.00 1.29
CA LEU A 46 -17.53 -9.26 1.89
C LEU A 46 -17.76 -9.57 3.38
N PRO A 47 -17.72 -10.83 3.86
CA PRO A 47 -17.90 -11.11 5.28
C PRO A 47 -16.85 -10.42 6.17
N LEU A 48 -15.57 -10.43 5.76
CA LEU A 48 -14.49 -9.78 6.50
C LEU A 48 -14.63 -8.26 6.44
N LEU A 49 -14.90 -7.71 5.26
CA LEU A 49 -15.12 -6.27 5.06
C LEU A 49 -16.21 -5.75 5.99
N ARG A 50 -17.39 -6.39 5.99
CA ARG A 50 -18.53 -5.96 6.79
C ARG A 50 -18.22 -5.95 8.29
N ARG A 51 -17.60 -7.03 8.79
CA ARG A 51 -17.15 -7.11 10.19
C ARG A 51 -16.10 -6.06 10.53
N THR A 52 -15.23 -5.74 9.58
CA THR A 52 -14.18 -4.74 9.80
C THR A 52 -14.78 -3.34 9.91
N VAL A 53 -15.67 -2.96 9.01
CA VAL A 53 -16.30 -1.63 9.04
C VAL A 53 -17.15 -1.45 10.30
N VAL A 54 -18.02 -2.42 10.61
CA VAL A 54 -18.90 -2.34 11.78
C VAL A 54 -18.13 -2.48 13.11
N GLY A 55 -17.18 -3.39 13.19
CA GLY A 55 -16.48 -3.72 14.43
C GLY A 55 -15.24 -2.88 14.71
N ALA A 56 -14.61 -2.32 13.67
CA ALA A 56 -13.44 -1.43 13.82
C ALA A 56 -13.80 0.05 13.76
N LEU A 57 -14.94 0.40 13.17
CA LEU A 57 -15.38 1.79 13.00
C LEU A 57 -14.28 2.67 12.39
N PRO A 58 -13.62 2.24 11.29
CA PRO A 58 -12.42 2.93 10.81
C PRO A 58 -12.79 4.34 10.36
N GLN A 59 -12.01 5.34 10.77
CA GLN A 59 -12.17 6.70 10.28
C GLN A 59 -11.53 6.81 8.90
N ILE A 60 -12.26 7.31 7.90
CA ILE A 60 -11.75 7.48 6.54
C ILE A 60 -11.49 8.97 6.31
N VAL A 61 -10.27 9.32 5.93
CA VAL A 61 -9.86 10.72 5.68
C VAL A 61 -9.19 10.83 4.32
N PHE A 62 -9.36 11.97 3.64
CA PHE A 62 -8.71 12.27 2.36
C PHE A 62 -7.53 13.22 2.61
N ASP A 63 -6.38 12.65 2.98
CA ASP A 63 -5.17 13.41 3.29
C ASP A 63 -3.91 12.62 2.90
N GLY A 64 -3.27 13.04 1.82
CA GLY A 64 -2.02 12.43 1.33
C GLY A 64 -0.85 12.60 2.29
N ARG A 65 -0.92 13.54 3.25
CA ARG A 65 0.10 13.68 4.30
C ARG A 65 0.02 12.55 5.33
N LEU A 66 -1.18 12.00 5.53
CA LEU A 66 -1.44 10.92 6.48
C LEU A 66 -1.33 9.54 5.85
N SER A 67 -1.53 9.40 4.54
CA SER A 67 -1.43 8.10 3.85
C SER A 67 0.00 7.54 3.82
N GLY A 68 1.02 8.40 3.96
CA GLY A 68 2.44 8.02 3.97
C GLY A 68 3.13 8.22 2.62
N ALA A 69 4.46 8.26 2.65
CA ALA A 69 5.33 8.86 1.63
C ALA A 69 5.24 8.33 0.18
N ALA A 70 4.48 7.26 -0.08
CA ALA A 70 4.31 6.68 -1.41
C ALA A 70 2.97 5.95 -1.60
N LEU A 71 2.00 6.16 -0.71
CA LEU A 71 0.80 5.33 -0.67
C LEU A 71 -0.45 6.10 -1.12
N ARG A 72 -1.15 5.53 -2.11
CA ARG A 72 -2.49 5.97 -2.56
C ARG A 72 -3.54 5.82 -1.45
N ALA A 73 -3.35 4.84 -0.57
CA ALA A 73 -4.07 4.68 0.68
C ALA A 73 -3.18 3.99 1.73
N GLY A 74 -3.34 4.35 2.99
CA GLY A 74 -2.60 3.71 4.07
C GLY A 74 -3.24 3.93 5.44
N PRO A 75 -2.87 3.13 6.46
CA PRO A 75 -3.23 3.43 7.83
C PRO A 75 -2.54 4.74 8.24
N ALA A 76 -3.30 5.69 8.78
CA ALA A 76 -2.70 6.88 9.36
C ALA A 76 -1.90 6.49 10.63
N PRO A 77 -0.92 7.31 11.06
CA PRO A 77 -0.20 7.08 12.31
C PRO A 77 -1.17 6.89 13.47
N ALA A 78 -0.89 5.91 14.33
CA ALA A 78 -1.76 5.61 15.47
C ALA A 78 -1.93 6.86 16.35
N SER A 79 -3.18 7.13 16.74
CA SER A 79 -3.48 8.17 17.72
C SER A 79 -2.78 7.86 19.04
N ALA A 80 -2.37 8.91 19.76
CA ALA A 80 -1.89 8.77 21.14
C ALA A 80 -3.00 8.23 22.08
N ASP A 81 -4.27 8.39 21.69
CA ASP A 81 -5.41 7.81 22.37
C ASP A 81 -5.66 6.37 21.87
N PRO A 82 -5.47 5.34 22.73
CA PRO A 82 -5.69 3.94 22.35
C PRO A 82 -7.17 3.59 22.13
N SER A 83 -8.10 4.48 22.52
CA SER A 83 -9.54 4.32 22.28
C SER A 83 -10.01 4.94 20.96
N ALA A 84 -9.15 5.72 20.30
CA ALA A 84 -9.47 6.32 19.02
C ALA A 84 -9.65 5.23 17.94
N PRO A 85 -10.64 5.39 17.04
CA PRO A 85 -10.83 4.45 15.95
C PRO A 85 -9.60 4.43 15.03
N PRO A 86 -9.28 3.29 14.40
CA PRO A 86 -8.20 3.22 13.42
C PRO A 86 -8.54 4.12 12.23
N THR A 87 -7.58 4.95 11.82
CA THR A 87 -7.77 5.86 10.68
C THR A 87 -7.13 5.29 9.41
N ILE A 88 -7.87 5.31 8.31
CA ILE A 88 -7.37 5.02 6.96
C ILE A 88 -7.37 6.33 6.18
N ALA A 89 -6.18 6.73 5.72
CA ALA A 89 -5.99 7.92 4.91
C ALA A 89 -5.90 7.54 3.43
N LEU A 90 -6.70 8.20 2.61
CA LEU A 90 -6.68 8.14 1.15
C LEU A 90 -5.93 9.36 0.62
N SER A 91 -4.97 9.15 -0.27
CA SER A 91 -4.35 10.27 -0.98
C SER A 91 -5.38 10.84 -1.97
N PRO A 92 -5.54 12.16 -2.05
CA PRO A 92 -6.37 12.79 -3.07
C PRO A 92 -5.73 12.68 -4.46
N GLY A 93 -4.43 12.36 -4.55
CA GLY A 93 -3.69 12.19 -5.78
C GLY A 93 -2.27 12.76 -5.69
N PRO A 94 -1.36 12.32 -6.59
CA PRO A 94 0.06 12.57 -6.45
C PRO A 94 0.36 14.04 -6.71
N VAL A 95 1.30 14.60 -5.94
CA VAL A 95 1.86 15.93 -6.20
C VAL A 95 3.07 15.78 -7.09
N PHE A 96 3.14 16.58 -8.15
CA PHE A 96 4.26 16.52 -9.08
C PHE A 96 4.59 17.86 -9.73
N VAL A 97 5.81 17.93 -10.27
CA VAL A 97 6.26 19.00 -11.14
C VAL A 97 6.77 18.42 -12.46
N GLU A 98 6.46 19.07 -13.57
CA GLU A 98 7.05 18.71 -14.87
C GLU A 98 8.31 19.53 -15.13
N ARG A 99 9.41 18.85 -15.46
CA ARG A 99 10.70 19.49 -15.74
C ARG A 99 11.39 18.86 -16.94
N ARG A 100 12.16 19.66 -17.67
CA ARG A 100 13.04 19.15 -18.73
C ARG A 100 14.44 18.97 -18.14
N ARG A 101 15.04 17.79 -18.32
CA ARG A 101 16.45 17.54 -17.97
C ARG A 101 17.46 18.25 -18.88
N GLY A 102 17.01 18.76 -20.04
CA GLY A 102 17.82 19.55 -20.96
C GLY A 102 16.97 20.29 -21.98
N LEU A 103 17.56 21.19 -22.78
CA LEU A 103 16.83 22.02 -23.76
C LEU A 103 15.98 21.19 -24.75
N PHE A 104 16.46 19.99 -25.11
CA PHE A 104 15.83 19.08 -26.08
C PHE A 104 15.19 17.84 -25.45
N SER A 105 15.26 17.68 -24.13
CA SER A 105 14.67 16.51 -23.45
C SER A 105 13.15 16.68 -23.31
N PRO A 106 12.38 15.56 -23.37
CA PRO A 106 10.97 15.61 -22.99
C PRO A 106 10.82 16.09 -21.54
N ARG A 107 9.64 16.63 -21.23
CA ARG A 107 9.29 16.95 -19.83
C ARG A 107 9.04 15.63 -19.10
N GLU A 108 9.74 15.44 -18.00
CA GLU A 108 9.54 14.33 -17.07
C GLU A 108 8.81 14.84 -15.83
N ALA A 109 7.90 14.01 -15.29
CA ALA A 109 7.18 14.32 -14.07
C ALA A 109 7.97 13.78 -12.87
N LEU A 110 8.35 14.68 -11.95
CA LEU A 110 8.92 14.30 -10.66
C LEU A 110 7.80 14.25 -9.63
N LEU A 111 7.52 13.05 -9.10
CA LEU A 111 6.55 12.84 -8.02
C LEU A 111 7.17 13.27 -6.69
N LEU A 112 6.41 14.03 -5.90
CA LEU A 112 6.87 14.60 -4.64
C LEU A 112 6.16 13.92 -3.46
N PRO A 113 6.90 13.57 -2.38
CA PRO A 113 6.27 13.02 -1.20
C PRO A 113 5.44 14.09 -0.49
N GLU A 114 4.21 13.74 -0.11
CA GLU A 114 3.30 14.65 0.61
C GLU A 114 3.52 14.62 2.12
N ALA A 115 3.88 13.45 2.65
CA ALA A 115 4.06 13.22 4.08
C ALA A 115 5.23 14.05 4.63
N PRO A 116 5.02 14.88 5.67
CA PRO A 116 6.10 15.66 6.29
C PRO A 116 7.28 14.80 6.76
N GLN A 117 7.01 13.58 7.22
CA GLN A 117 8.01 12.63 7.68
C GLN A 117 8.98 12.24 6.56
N ALA A 118 8.54 12.20 5.31
CA ALA A 118 9.41 11.91 4.18
C ALA A 118 10.49 12.99 4.02
N TRP A 119 10.13 14.27 4.18
CA TRP A 119 11.08 15.38 4.11
C TRP A 119 12.06 15.37 5.29
N VAL A 120 11.58 15.02 6.48
CA VAL A 120 12.43 14.80 7.67
C VAL A 120 13.41 13.64 7.44
N GLU A 121 12.93 12.52 6.90
CA GLU A 121 13.78 11.36 6.55
C GLU A 121 14.80 11.69 5.47
N LEU A 122 14.45 12.57 4.53
CA LEU A 122 15.35 13.12 3.53
C LEU A 122 16.26 14.21 4.08
N GLY A 123 16.09 14.67 5.32
CA GLY A 123 16.92 15.71 5.94
C GLY A 123 16.97 17.03 5.15
N VAL A 124 15.90 17.34 4.41
CA VAL A 124 15.77 18.57 3.62
C VAL A 124 14.39 19.20 3.89
N PRO A 125 14.25 20.53 3.81
CA PRO A 125 12.94 21.17 3.97
C PRO A 125 12.00 20.78 2.81
N ALA A 126 10.71 20.70 3.10
CA ALA A 126 9.69 20.57 2.06
C ALA A 126 9.67 21.84 1.18
N PRO A 127 9.58 21.72 -0.16
CA PRO A 127 9.55 22.87 -1.04
C PRO A 127 8.22 23.63 -0.87
N ALA A 128 8.27 24.95 -1.02
CA ALA A 128 7.13 25.85 -0.82
C ALA A 128 6.18 25.84 -2.03
N LEU A 129 5.71 24.67 -2.44
CA LEU A 129 4.81 24.50 -3.58
C LEU A 129 3.34 24.58 -3.17
N ASP A 130 2.52 25.21 -4.02
CA ASP A 130 1.08 25.31 -3.82
C ASP A 130 0.42 23.93 -3.78
N ALA A 131 0.81 22.99 -4.66
CA ALA A 131 0.27 21.63 -4.67
C ALA A 131 0.46 20.85 -3.35
N LEU A 132 1.46 21.23 -2.53
CA LEU A 132 1.71 20.62 -1.21
C LEU A 132 0.92 21.29 -0.08
N LYS A 133 0.26 22.43 -0.34
CA LYS A 133 -0.60 23.10 0.64
C LYS A 133 -1.94 22.36 0.74
N ALA A 134 -2.62 22.51 1.88
CA ALA A 134 -3.88 21.81 2.14
C ALA A 134 -5.04 22.30 1.26
N GLN A 135 -5.14 23.62 1.01
CA GLN A 135 -6.21 24.22 0.21
C GLN A 135 -5.71 25.38 -0.66
N PRO A 136 -4.76 25.13 -1.58
CA PRO A 136 -4.31 26.13 -2.54
C PRO A 136 -5.42 26.47 -3.56
N PRO A 137 -5.50 27.72 -4.04
CA PRO A 137 -6.40 28.06 -5.13
C PRO A 137 -5.98 27.37 -6.43
N VAL A 138 -6.93 26.69 -7.09
CA VAL A 138 -6.71 25.99 -8.36
C VAL A 138 -6.80 27.00 -9.51
N VAL A 139 -5.79 27.04 -10.38
CA VAL A 139 -5.74 27.93 -11.54
C VAL A 139 -6.36 27.27 -12.78
N ALA A 140 -6.13 25.97 -12.96
CA ALA A 140 -6.72 25.20 -14.04
C ALA A 140 -6.94 23.74 -13.65
N ALA A 141 -7.89 23.07 -14.32
CA ALA A 141 -8.05 21.63 -14.28
C ALA A 141 -7.92 21.08 -15.70
N ARG A 142 -7.13 20.01 -15.86
CA ARG A 142 -6.87 19.36 -17.15
C ARG A 142 -6.82 17.85 -16.97
N ASN A 143 -7.26 17.10 -17.97
CA ASN A 143 -7.00 15.66 -17.98
C ASN A 143 -5.59 15.43 -18.53
N GLY A 144 -4.73 14.82 -17.71
CA GLY A 144 -3.36 14.46 -18.06
C GLY A 144 -3.14 12.95 -17.96
N ALA A 145 -1.88 12.52 -18.01
CA ALA A 145 -1.52 11.12 -17.85
C ALA A 145 -2.04 10.54 -16.51
N TRP A 146 -2.06 11.35 -15.44
CA TRP A 146 -2.51 10.96 -14.10
C TRP A 146 -4.02 11.18 -13.85
N GLY A 147 -4.83 11.17 -14.91
CA GLY A 147 -6.25 11.51 -14.84
C GLY A 147 -6.47 13.03 -14.66
N ALA A 148 -7.52 13.40 -13.92
CA ALA A 148 -7.86 14.80 -13.69
C ALA A 148 -6.77 15.48 -12.84
N THR A 149 -6.04 16.41 -13.43
CA THR A 149 -4.93 17.12 -12.81
C THR A 149 -5.31 18.57 -12.53
N ARG A 150 -5.05 19.03 -11.31
CA ARG A 150 -5.17 20.43 -10.90
C ARG A 150 -3.82 21.11 -11.02
N GLU A 151 -3.80 22.27 -11.66
CA GLU A 151 -2.62 23.12 -11.84
C GLU A 151 -2.75 24.38 -10.97
N TYR A 152 -1.66 24.73 -10.30
CA TYR A 152 -1.59 25.85 -9.34
C TYR A 152 -0.75 27.00 -9.88
N ALA A 153 -0.76 28.14 -9.18
CA ALA A 153 -0.16 29.39 -9.66
C ALA A 153 1.37 29.31 -9.82
N ASP A 154 2.03 28.52 -8.98
CA ASP A 154 3.47 28.24 -9.04
C ASP A 154 3.85 27.18 -10.09
N GLY A 155 2.90 26.69 -10.88
CA GLY A 155 3.08 25.66 -11.89
C GLY A 155 3.26 24.24 -11.33
N SER A 156 3.11 24.04 -10.03
CA SER A 156 2.98 22.72 -9.44
C SER A 156 1.63 22.09 -9.81
N ARG A 157 1.57 20.75 -9.78
CA ARG A 157 0.38 20.00 -10.19
C ARG A 157 0.03 18.92 -9.16
N ARG A 158 -1.27 18.61 -9.08
CA ARG A 158 -1.80 17.52 -8.27
C ARG A 158 -2.74 16.69 -9.12
N GLY A 159 -2.46 15.39 -9.26
CA GLY A 159 -3.41 14.45 -9.84
C GLY A 159 -4.63 14.27 -8.93
N THR A 160 -5.73 13.78 -9.47
CA THR A 160 -6.96 13.48 -8.73
C THR A 160 -7.39 12.07 -9.08
N TYR A 161 -7.39 11.18 -8.10
CA TYR A 161 -7.87 9.83 -8.28
C TYR A 161 -9.40 9.79 -8.41
N SER A 162 -9.91 8.90 -9.25
CA SER A 162 -11.36 8.72 -9.38
C SER A 162 -11.95 8.09 -8.10
N PRO A 163 -13.24 8.31 -7.80
CA PRO A 163 -13.90 7.62 -6.69
C PRO A 163 -13.81 6.08 -6.80
N GLN A 164 -13.84 5.54 -8.01
CA GLN A 164 -13.71 4.11 -8.29
C GLN A 164 -12.32 3.58 -7.92
N GLU A 165 -11.27 4.33 -8.26
CA GLU A 165 -9.90 4.00 -7.88
C GLU A 165 -9.73 4.07 -6.36
N GLN A 166 -10.18 5.17 -5.74
CA GLN A 166 -10.14 5.37 -4.28
C GLN A 166 -10.91 4.28 -3.52
N ALA A 167 -12.04 3.82 -4.05
CA ALA A 167 -12.80 2.72 -3.46
C ALA A 167 -12.00 1.40 -3.46
N GLY A 168 -11.25 1.11 -4.53
CA GLY A 168 -10.39 -0.07 -4.57
C GLY A 168 -9.21 0.02 -3.61
N GLU A 169 -8.55 1.17 -3.53
CA GLU A 169 -7.47 1.41 -2.57
C GLU A 169 -7.99 1.35 -1.11
N LEU A 170 -9.17 1.91 -0.84
CA LEU A 170 -9.84 1.80 0.45
C LEU A 170 -10.20 0.34 0.79
N LEU A 171 -10.73 -0.43 -0.17
CA LEU A 171 -11.05 -1.84 0.01
C LEU A 171 -9.81 -2.61 0.48
N GLU A 172 -8.67 -2.46 -0.19
CA GLU A 172 -7.43 -3.13 0.21
C GLU A 172 -7.05 -2.80 1.67
N GLN A 173 -7.10 -1.52 2.07
CA GLN A 173 -6.75 -1.12 3.43
C GLN A 173 -7.74 -1.63 4.49
N LEU A 174 -9.04 -1.64 4.19
CA LEU A 174 -10.06 -2.20 5.07
C LEU A 174 -9.85 -3.70 5.27
N LEU A 175 -9.55 -4.43 4.19
CA LEU A 175 -9.26 -5.86 4.27
C LEU A 175 -7.99 -6.13 5.09
N LEU A 176 -6.91 -5.37 4.87
CA LEU A 176 -5.68 -5.47 5.66
C LEU A 176 -5.90 -5.15 7.15
N LEU A 177 -6.76 -4.20 7.47
CA LEU A 177 -7.17 -3.91 8.85
C LEU A 177 -7.91 -5.11 9.46
N GLY A 178 -8.87 -5.69 8.73
CA GLY A 178 -9.62 -6.88 9.15
C GLY A 178 -8.72 -8.10 9.40
N LEU A 179 -7.84 -8.42 8.45
CA LEU A 179 -6.91 -9.54 8.53
C LEU A 179 -5.94 -9.41 9.72
N ARG A 180 -5.48 -8.19 10.03
CA ARG A 180 -4.67 -7.92 11.23
C ARG A 180 -5.45 -8.19 12.51
N ARG A 181 -6.70 -7.70 12.60
CA ARG A 181 -7.56 -7.91 13.79
C ARG A 181 -7.91 -9.37 14.02
N GLU A 182 -8.08 -10.16 12.96
CA GLU A 182 -8.43 -11.59 13.05
C GLU A 182 -7.20 -12.52 13.11
N GLY A 183 -5.98 -11.96 13.16
CA GLY A 183 -4.74 -12.73 13.32
C GLY A 183 -4.32 -13.51 12.07
N PHE A 184 -4.75 -13.08 10.88
CA PHE A 184 -4.33 -13.63 9.59
C PHE A 184 -3.07 -12.97 9.02
N ALA A 185 -2.68 -11.81 9.57
CA ALA A 185 -1.47 -11.08 9.18
C ALA A 185 -0.17 -11.68 9.74
N THR A 186 -0.18 -12.97 10.16
CA THR A 186 1.05 -13.68 10.56
C THR A 186 2.00 -13.82 9.38
N SER A 187 1.49 -14.13 8.19
CA SER A 187 2.21 -13.92 6.93
C SER A 187 1.68 -12.66 6.27
N GLU A 188 2.50 -11.62 6.23
CA GLU A 188 2.12 -10.36 5.59
C GLU A 188 1.98 -10.51 4.07
N TYR A 189 2.78 -11.39 3.46
CA TYR A 189 2.65 -11.76 2.05
C TYR A 189 1.23 -12.27 1.75
N ALA A 190 0.75 -13.25 2.51
CA ALA A 190 -0.58 -13.82 2.29
C ALA A 190 -1.69 -12.78 2.49
N ALA A 191 -1.57 -11.95 3.53
CA ALA A 191 -2.54 -10.91 3.81
C ALA A 191 -2.62 -9.84 2.70
N ARG A 192 -1.46 -9.36 2.23
CA ARG A 192 -1.38 -8.40 1.13
C ARG A 192 -1.83 -9.00 -0.19
N ARG A 193 -1.43 -10.23 -0.50
CA ARG A 193 -1.85 -10.91 -1.75
C ARG A 193 -3.37 -11.08 -1.79
N TRP A 194 -3.96 -11.53 -0.69
CA TRP A 194 -5.41 -11.69 -0.59
C TRP A 194 -6.15 -10.36 -0.74
N ALA A 195 -5.72 -9.31 -0.02
CA ALA A 195 -6.36 -7.99 -0.11
C ALA A 195 -6.20 -7.35 -1.50
N ARG A 196 -5.02 -7.52 -2.13
CA ARG A 196 -4.75 -7.03 -3.48
C ARG A 196 -5.60 -7.75 -4.52
N VAL A 197 -5.69 -9.07 -4.49
CA VAL A 197 -6.54 -9.80 -5.46
C VAL A 197 -8.01 -9.39 -5.31
N ALA A 198 -8.49 -9.18 -4.09
CA ALA A 198 -9.83 -8.64 -3.88
C ALA A 198 -10.01 -7.25 -4.52
N LYS A 199 -9.01 -6.37 -4.43
CA LYS A 199 -8.99 -5.06 -5.10
C LYS A 199 -8.98 -5.20 -6.63
N LEU A 200 -8.13 -6.05 -7.19
CA LEU A 200 -8.03 -6.25 -8.64
C LEU A 200 -9.33 -6.80 -9.21
N MET A 201 -9.93 -7.82 -8.57
CA MET A 201 -11.25 -8.34 -8.94
C MET A 201 -12.36 -7.30 -8.82
N PHE A 202 -12.31 -6.44 -7.79
CA PHE A 202 -13.22 -5.30 -7.66
C PHE A 202 -13.08 -4.36 -8.87
N TRP A 203 -11.86 -3.98 -9.26
CA TRP A 203 -11.64 -3.15 -10.44
C TRP A 203 -12.05 -3.83 -11.75
N THR A 204 -11.82 -5.14 -11.91
CA THR A 204 -12.34 -5.91 -13.05
C THR A 204 -13.86 -5.80 -13.14
N SER A 205 -14.57 -5.89 -12.00
CA SER A 205 -16.03 -5.76 -11.98
C SER A 205 -16.51 -4.36 -12.40
N LEU A 206 -15.73 -3.32 -12.08
CA LEU A 206 -16.03 -1.94 -12.47
C LEU A 206 -15.68 -1.66 -13.93
N LYS A 207 -14.64 -2.31 -14.48
CA LYS A 207 -14.21 -2.16 -15.88
C LYS A 207 -15.36 -2.42 -16.86
N ASN A 208 -16.27 -3.34 -16.51
CA ASN A 208 -17.46 -3.65 -17.32
C ASN A 208 -18.44 -2.48 -17.45
N ASP A 209 -18.54 -1.61 -16.43
CA ASP A 209 -19.52 -0.52 -16.41
C ASP A 209 -18.91 0.84 -16.78
N PHE A 210 -17.63 1.04 -16.47
CA PHE A 210 -16.94 2.33 -16.58
C PHE A 210 -15.78 2.35 -17.58
N GLY A 211 -15.44 1.22 -18.20
CA GLY A 211 -14.15 1.05 -18.88
C GLY A 211 -12.99 1.07 -17.88
N ASP A 212 -11.74 1.20 -18.35
CA ASP A 212 -10.54 1.28 -17.51
C ASP A 212 -10.01 2.71 -17.30
N ALA A 213 -10.69 3.71 -17.89
CA ALA A 213 -10.29 5.12 -17.82
C ALA A 213 -10.38 5.71 -16.40
N PHE A 214 -11.07 5.03 -15.48
CA PHE A 214 -11.14 5.45 -14.07
C PHE A 214 -9.83 5.16 -13.31
N LEU A 215 -8.96 4.29 -13.83
CA LEU A 215 -7.65 3.99 -13.26
C LEU A 215 -6.59 4.89 -13.89
N ASP A 216 -5.68 5.38 -13.04
CA ASP A 216 -4.41 5.94 -13.50
C ASP A 216 -3.56 4.90 -14.27
N PRO A 217 -2.58 5.32 -15.10
CA PRO A 217 -1.80 4.42 -15.95
C PRO A 217 -1.09 3.30 -15.21
N ASP A 218 -0.58 3.55 -14.00
CA ASP A 218 0.10 2.51 -13.21
C ASP A 218 -0.90 1.44 -12.78
N ARG A 219 -2.08 1.85 -12.31
CA ARG A 219 -3.13 0.92 -11.87
C ARG A 219 -3.81 0.19 -13.00
N ARG A 220 -3.93 0.85 -14.15
CA ARG A 220 -4.38 0.20 -15.38
C ARG A 220 -3.39 -0.86 -15.83
N GLY A 221 -2.10 -0.53 -15.89
CA GLY A 221 -1.04 -1.49 -16.19
C GLY A 221 -1.05 -2.66 -15.22
N GLU A 222 -1.14 -2.40 -13.91
CA GLU A 222 -1.23 -3.44 -12.89
C GLU A 222 -2.43 -4.38 -13.09
N LEU A 223 -3.60 -3.82 -13.44
CA LEU A 223 -4.79 -4.61 -13.71
C LEU A 223 -4.66 -5.44 -14.98
N ASP A 224 -4.17 -4.84 -16.07
CA ASP A 224 -4.01 -5.52 -17.35
C ASP A 224 -2.95 -6.63 -17.24
N ASP A 225 -1.80 -6.35 -16.62
CA ASP A 225 -0.75 -7.36 -16.36
C ASP A 225 -1.29 -8.53 -15.52
N TRP A 226 -2.14 -8.27 -14.52
CA TRP A 226 -2.76 -9.34 -13.73
C TRP A 226 -3.78 -10.15 -14.52
N LEU A 227 -4.52 -9.49 -15.41
CA LEU A 227 -5.52 -10.14 -16.26
C LEU A 227 -4.89 -11.01 -17.34
N ASP A 228 -3.70 -10.64 -17.82
CA ASP A 228 -3.02 -11.29 -18.95
C ASP A 228 -1.93 -12.27 -18.48
N HIS A 229 -1.16 -11.91 -17.44
CA HIS A 229 0.01 -12.67 -16.94
C HIS A 229 0.00 -12.82 -15.41
N PRO A 230 -1.04 -13.42 -14.80
CA PRO A 230 -1.19 -13.46 -13.34
C PRO A 230 -0.04 -14.17 -12.61
N ASP A 231 0.50 -15.23 -13.21
CA ASP A 231 1.58 -16.03 -12.61
C ASP A 231 2.93 -15.26 -12.62
N GLU A 232 3.19 -14.48 -13.69
CA GLU A 232 4.39 -13.63 -13.79
C GLU A 232 4.29 -12.41 -12.87
N LEU A 233 3.07 -11.91 -12.70
CA LEU A 233 2.78 -10.79 -11.82
C LEU A 233 2.93 -11.16 -10.34
N ASP A 234 2.68 -12.41 -9.94
CA ASP A 234 2.97 -12.90 -8.60
C ASP A 234 4.48 -12.84 -8.28
N ASP A 235 5.33 -13.26 -9.21
CA ASP A 235 6.79 -13.17 -9.09
C ASP A 235 7.24 -11.70 -9.09
N ALA A 236 6.67 -10.88 -9.98
CA ALA A 236 6.92 -9.44 -10.02
C ALA A 236 6.41 -8.72 -8.76
N LEU A 237 5.35 -9.21 -8.12
CA LEU A 237 4.80 -8.69 -6.87
C LEU A 237 5.65 -9.04 -5.67
N VAL A 238 6.18 -10.27 -5.60
CA VAL A 238 7.21 -10.62 -4.61
C VAL A 238 8.43 -9.73 -4.79
N ALA A 239 8.87 -9.51 -6.04
CA ALA A 239 9.98 -8.62 -6.36
C ALA A 239 9.68 -7.14 -6.07
N SER A 240 8.46 -6.66 -6.35
CA SER A 240 8.04 -5.27 -6.16
C SER A 240 7.80 -4.94 -4.69
N TRP A 241 7.28 -5.87 -3.89
CA TRP A 241 7.18 -5.68 -2.44
C TRP A 241 8.54 -5.80 -1.75
N ALA A 242 9.40 -6.72 -2.22
CA ALA A 242 10.80 -6.75 -1.80
C ALA A 242 11.56 -5.46 -2.19
N SER A 243 11.14 -4.77 -3.26
CA SER A 243 11.75 -3.52 -3.73
C SER A 243 11.06 -2.24 -3.21
N ALA A 244 9.80 -2.30 -2.79
CA ALA A 244 9.01 -1.24 -2.14
C ALA A 244 9.37 -1.04 -0.66
N ARG A 245 10.08 -2.01 -0.05
CA ARG A 245 10.99 -1.80 1.09
C ARG A 245 10.37 -1.11 2.32
N ASP A 246 9.13 -1.45 2.64
CA ASP A 246 8.63 -1.54 4.01
C ASP A 246 9.39 -2.74 4.67
N PRO A 247 9.72 -2.78 5.98
CA PRO A 247 10.49 -3.88 6.63
C PRO A 247 9.73 -5.23 6.70
N VAL A 248 8.80 -5.39 5.79
CA VAL A 248 7.69 -6.31 5.74
C VAL A 248 8.06 -7.59 4.99
N LEU A 249 8.84 -7.53 3.91
CA LEU A 249 9.18 -8.73 3.13
C LEU A 249 10.67 -8.79 2.75
N ASP A 250 11.41 -9.47 3.61
CA ASP A 250 12.58 -10.27 3.23
C ASP A 250 12.10 -11.36 2.23
N PRO A 251 12.81 -11.68 1.12
CA PRO A 251 12.51 -12.84 0.25
C PRO A 251 12.37 -14.19 0.99
N ARG A 252 12.68 -14.24 2.29
CA ARG A 252 12.44 -15.35 3.22
C ARG A 252 11.06 -15.34 3.90
N ARG A 253 10.21 -14.32 3.64
CA ARG A 253 8.83 -14.16 4.10
C ARG A 253 7.82 -14.25 2.95
N GLY A 254 8.10 -15.09 1.96
CA GLY A 254 7.23 -15.34 0.81
C GLY A 254 5.97 -16.12 1.20
N PRO A 255 5.51 -17.08 0.38
CA PRO A 255 4.43 -17.99 0.74
C PRO A 255 4.61 -18.58 2.16
N PRO A 256 3.53 -18.81 2.93
CA PRO A 256 3.61 -19.29 4.31
C PRO A 256 4.42 -20.60 4.49
N ALA A 257 4.50 -21.43 3.45
CA ALA A 257 5.31 -22.64 3.44
C ALA A 257 6.82 -22.32 3.42
N ASP A 258 7.23 -21.34 2.63
CA ASP A 258 8.62 -20.90 2.51
C ASP A 258 9.06 -20.15 3.77
N GLU A 259 8.17 -19.31 4.33
CA GLU A 259 8.43 -18.63 5.61
C GLU A 259 8.61 -19.65 6.74
N ARG A 260 7.78 -20.71 6.76
CA ARG A 260 7.94 -21.80 7.73
C ARG A 260 9.24 -22.58 7.52
N ALA A 261 9.56 -22.96 6.28
CA ALA A 261 10.79 -23.68 5.97
C ALA A 261 12.04 -22.84 6.27
N PHE A 262 11.95 -21.52 6.07
CA PHE A 262 12.97 -20.58 6.50
C PHE A 262 13.07 -20.52 8.03
N ASP A 263 11.96 -20.35 8.75
CA ASP A 263 11.95 -20.31 10.22
C ASP A 263 12.56 -21.60 10.81
N GLU A 264 12.37 -22.75 10.17
CA GLU A 264 12.98 -24.03 10.56
C GLU A 264 14.49 -24.08 10.28
N LYS A 265 14.96 -23.58 9.12
CA LYS A 265 16.39 -23.56 8.73
C LYS A 265 17.21 -22.44 9.40
N ALA A 266 16.62 -21.25 9.53
CA ALA A 266 17.27 -20.04 10.03
C ALA A 266 17.73 -20.20 11.48
N ARG A 267 17.06 -21.03 12.28
CA ARG A 267 17.46 -21.38 13.65
C ARG A 267 18.91 -21.83 13.79
N LEU A 268 19.47 -22.46 12.75
CA LEU A 268 20.84 -22.97 12.76
C LEU A 268 21.91 -21.88 12.48
N THR A 269 21.53 -20.74 11.90
CA THR A 269 22.48 -19.67 11.47
C THR A 269 21.99 -18.25 11.77
N CYS A 270 20.98 -18.12 12.64
CA CYS A 270 20.09 -16.97 12.69
C CYS A 270 20.78 -15.63 13.00
N VAL A 271 21.77 -15.62 13.90
CA VAL A 271 22.50 -14.39 14.25
C VAL A 271 23.21 -13.79 13.03
N ARG A 272 23.88 -14.63 12.23
CA ARG A 272 24.59 -14.20 11.01
C ARG A 272 23.63 -13.74 9.92
N SER A 273 22.53 -14.47 9.74
CA SER A 273 21.50 -14.15 8.76
C SER A 273 20.86 -12.80 9.05
N ASN A 274 20.34 -12.61 10.27
CA ASN A 274 19.69 -11.38 10.71
C ASN A 274 20.63 -10.17 10.63
N LEU A 275 21.90 -10.33 11.01
CA LEU A 275 22.91 -9.27 10.88
C LEU A 275 23.09 -8.83 9.42
N GLN A 276 23.23 -9.78 8.49
CA GLN A 276 23.42 -9.48 7.08
C GLN A 276 22.21 -8.73 6.49
N ASP A 277 21.01 -9.11 6.90
CA ASP A 277 19.77 -8.48 6.41
C ASP A 277 19.66 -7.03 6.89
N LEU A 278 19.93 -6.79 8.17
CA LEU A 278 19.88 -5.45 8.76
C LEU A 278 20.94 -4.52 8.14
N LEU A 279 22.13 -5.03 7.83
CA LEU A 279 23.19 -4.29 7.13
C LEU A 279 22.79 -3.96 5.68
N THR A 280 22.22 -4.94 4.97
CA THR A 280 21.73 -4.77 3.61
C THR A 280 20.58 -3.74 3.56
N ALA A 281 19.67 -3.79 4.52
CA ALA A 281 18.59 -2.83 4.69
C ALA A 281 19.11 -1.40 4.94
N ALA A 282 20.15 -1.25 5.78
CA ALA A 282 20.78 0.05 6.03
C ALA A 282 21.42 0.63 4.75
N ALA A 283 22.17 -0.18 3.98
CA ALA A 283 22.78 0.26 2.73
C ALA A 283 21.73 0.67 1.69
N ARG A 284 20.64 -0.09 1.55
CA ARG A 284 19.53 0.21 0.64
C ARG A 284 18.76 1.48 1.02
N ARG A 285 18.61 1.78 2.32
CA ARG A 285 18.02 3.05 2.80
C ARG A 285 18.86 4.24 2.37
N ARG A 286 20.19 4.17 2.54
CA ARG A 286 21.11 5.21 2.08
C ARG A 286 20.99 5.48 0.58
N ALA A 287 21.05 4.43 -0.24
CA ALA A 287 21.03 4.59 -1.71
C ALA A 287 19.78 5.30 -2.22
N ARG A 288 18.60 4.98 -1.66
CA ARG A 288 17.33 5.66 -2.02
C ARG A 288 17.33 7.13 -1.69
N ARG A 289 17.77 7.46 -0.47
CA ARG A 289 17.85 8.85 -0.03
C ARG A 289 18.76 9.65 -0.96
N VAL A 290 19.90 9.09 -1.35
CA VAL A 290 20.83 9.77 -2.29
C VAL A 290 20.18 9.97 -3.67
N GLY A 291 19.59 8.93 -4.28
CA GLY A 291 18.96 9.06 -5.60
C GLY A 291 17.82 10.09 -5.65
N LEU A 292 16.95 10.11 -4.64
CA LEU A 292 15.88 11.12 -4.59
C LEU A 292 16.43 12.54 -4.39
N LEU A 293 17.51 12.71 -3.61
CA LEU A 293 18.15 14.01 -3.45
C LEU A 293 18.78 14.53 -4.75
N GLU A 294 19.38 13.64 -5.55
CA GLU A 294 19.93 13.99 -6.88
C GLU A 294 18.82 14.53 -7.79
N GLU A 295 17.67 13.84 -7.86
CA GLU A 295 16.51 14.29 -8.63
C GLU A 295 15.96 15.66 -8.15
N LEU A 296 15.92 15.87 -6.82
CA LEU A 296 15.46 17.14 -6.25
C LEU A 296 16.42 18.30 -6.52
N ILE A 297 17.74 18.06 -6.54
CA ILE A 297 18.75 19.06 -6.92
C ILE A 297 18.59 19.42 -8.38
N ASP A 298 18.51 18.43 -9.27
CA ASP A 298 18.36 18.64 -10.71
C ASP A 298 17.07 19.41 -11.04
N ALA A 299 16.03 19.22 -10.23
CA ALA A 299 14.77 19.97 -10.33
C ALA A 299 14.83 21.39 -9.73
N GLY A 300 15.93 21.77 -9.07
CA GLY A 300 16.08 23.06 -8.38
C GLY A 300 15.17 23.23 -7.16
N LEU A 301 14.65 22.13 -6.60
CA LEU A 301 13.73 22.15 -5.47
C LEU A 301 14.44 22.19 -4.11
N VAL A 302 15.71 21.79 -4.07
CA VAL A 302 16.58 21.86 -2.89
C VAL A 302 17.96 22.38 -3.29
N SER A 303 18.68 23.01 -2.35
CA SER A 303 20.04 23.47 -2.60
C SER A 303 21.03 22.31 -2.62
N SER A 304 22.11 22.45 -3.39
CA SER A 304 23.22 21.49 -3.41
C SER A 304 23.87 21.32 -2.03
N SER A 305 23.92 22.39 -1.22
CA SER A 305 24.41 22.33 0.17
C SER A 305 23.53 21.44 1.04
N ALA A 306 22.21 21.67 1.06
CA ALA A 306 21.28 20.90 1.89
C ALA A 306 21.25 19.41 1.48
N ALA A 307 21.29 19.13 0.18
CA ALA A 307 21.35 17.77 -0.31
C ALA A 307 22.67 17.07 0.05
N LYS A 308 23.81 17.78 -0.02
CA LYS A 308 25.12 17.24 0.39
C LYS A 308 25.15 16.90 1.88
N ASP A 309 24.66 17.81 2.73
CA ASP A 309 24.60 17.59 4.18
C ASP A 309 23.70 16.40 4.52
N SER A 310 22.56 16.29 3.81
CA SER A 310 21.66 15.16 3.95
C SER A 310 22.27 13.83 3.51
N ALA A 311 22.96 13.80 2.36
CA ALA A 311 23.65 12.59 1.88
C ALA A 311 24.76 12.15 2.84
N GLN A 312 25.46 13.12 3.45
CA GLN A 312 26.46 12.86 4.49
C GLN A 312 25.82 12.27 5.75
N ALA A 313 24.73 12.86 6.25
CA ALA A 313 23.98 12.33 7.39
C ALA A 313 23.47 10.90 7.14
N ALA A 314 23.00 10.59 5.92
CA ALA A 314 22.59 9.25 5.53
C ALA A 314 23.77 8.25 5.54
N ALA A 315 24.95 8.68 5.10
CA ALA A 315 26.17 7.89 5.18
C ALA A 315 26.61 7.63 6.64
N ASP A 316 26.49 8.64 7.50
CA ASP A 316 26.81 8.53 8.93
C ASP A 316 25.84 7.62 9.67
N ALA A 317 24.53 7.75 9.43
CA ALA A 317 23.52 6.87 9.99
C ALA A 317 23.75 5.40 9.58
N ALA A 318 24.09 5.13 8.32
CA ALA A 318 24.42 3.79 7.85
C ALA A 318 25.69 3.24 8.51
N ARG A 319 26.74 4.07 8.68
CA ARG A 319 27.97 3.70 9.40
C ARG A 319 27.69 3.39 10.87
N THR A 320 26.92 4.22 11.56
CA THR A 320 26.53 4.01 12.96
C THR A 320 25.69 2.74 13.12
N THR A 321 24.69 2.53 12.26
CA THR A 321 23.88 1.31 12.23
C THR A 321 24.76 0.08 12.07
N ARG A 322 25.72 0.10 11.13
CA ARG A 322 26.67 -0.99 10.95
C ARG A 322 27.51 -1.25 12.20
N ARG A 323 28.03 -0.21 12.85
CA ARG A 323 28.81 -0.34 14.10
C ARG A 323 27.99 -0.98 15.21
N ILE A 324 26.75 -0.50 15.43
CA ILE A 324 25.85 -1.03 16.46
C ILE A 324 25.53 -2.50 16.21
N LEU A 325 25.14 -2.85 14.98
CA LEU A 325 24.75 -4.22 14.64
C LEU A 325 25.90 -5.22 14.72
N VAL A 326 27.13 -4.79 14.42
CA VAL A 326 28.33 -5.63 14.59
C VAL A 326 28.70 -5.79 16.07
N ALA A 327 28.57 -4.73 16.87
CA ALA A 327 28.87 -4.78 18.31
C ALA A 327 27.81 -5.54 19.12
N HIS A 328 26.55 -5.45 18.70
CA HIS A 328 25.38 -6.06 19.35
C HIS A 328 24.57 -6.81 18.29
N PRO A 329 25.01 -8.01 17.91
CA PRO A 329 24.30 -8.77 16.91
C PRO A 329 22.91 -9.16 17.41
N PRO A 330 21.90 -9.18 16.52
CA PRO A 330 20.51 -9.44 16.90
C PRO A 330 20.34 -10.84 17.49
N ALA A 331 19.51 -10.95 18.54
CA ALA A 331 19.12 -12.21 19.12
C ALA A 331 18.17 -12.99 18.21
N CYS A 332 18.16 -14.31 18.36
CA CYS A 332 17.21 -15.16 17.66
C CYS A 332 15.87 -15.17 18.39
N PRO A 333 14.74 -15.00 17.68
CA PRO A 333 13.43 -15.15 18.30
C PRO A 333 13.26 -16.58 18.82
N ALA A 334 12.61 -16.72 19.97
CA ALA A 334 12.24 -18.01 20.53
C ALA A 334 11.16 -18.70 19.66
N ASP A 335 11.04 -20.01 19.85
CA ASP A 335 10.01 -20.81 19.19
C ASP A 335 8.60 -20.31 19.61
N ASP A 336 7.81 -19.85 18.64
CA ASP A 336 6.44 -19.37 18.89
C ASP A 336 5.41 -20.31 18.24
N PRO A 337 4.76 -21.19 19.00
CA PRO A 337 3.74 -22.09 18.46
C PRO A 337 2.50 -21.34 17.94
N ALA A 338 2.24 -20.11 18.41
CA ALA A 338 1.15 -19.28 17.89
C ALA A 338 1.44 -18.82 16.45
N ARG A 339 2.71 -18.55 16.12
CA ARG A 339 3.16 -18.22 14.76
C ARG A 339 2.92 -19.36 13.78
N ALA A 340 3.23 -20.60 14.15
CA ALA A 340 2.94 -21.77 13.30
C ALA A 340 1.44 -21.95 13.02
N GLY A 341 0.59 -21.71 14.02
CA GLY A 341 -0.87 -21.70 13.86
C GLY A 341 -1.35 -20.57 12.94
N GLY A 342 -0.76 -19.38 13.07
CA GLY A 342 -1.03 -18.23 12.21
C GLY A 342 -0.66 -18.45 10.76
N LEU A 343 0.52 -19.03 10.48
CA LEU A 343 0.95 -19.35 9.10
C LEU A 343 0.01 -20.35 8.41
N ARG A 344 -0.56 -21.31 9.14
CA ARG A 344 -1.60 -22.21 8.58
C ARG A 344 -2.87 -21.46 8.21
N LYS A 345 -3.31 -20.51 9.02
CA LYS A 345 -4.45 -19.63 8.68
C LYS A 345 -4.15 -18.78 7.45
N SER A 346 -2.95 -18.22 7.36
CA SER A 346 -2.51 -17.45 6.19
C SER A 346 -2.46 -18.29 4.91
N ALA A 347 -2.09 -19.58 4.99
CA ALA A 347 -2.13 -20.49 3.84
C ALA A 347 -3.55 -20.71 3.30
N LEU A 348 -4.57 -20.71 4.17
CA LEU A 348 -5.97 -20.80 3.74
C LEU A 348 -6.42 -19.59 2.93
N LEU A 349 -5.87 -18.40 3.20
CA LEU A 349 -6.12 -17.20 2.38
C LEU A 349 -5.62 -17.39 0.95
N LEU A 350 -4.40 -17.90 0.79
CA LEU A 350 -3.84 -18.14 -0.55
C LEU A 350 -4.66 -19.19 -1.33
N ALA A 351 -5.17 -20.20 -0.64
CA ALA A 351 -6.07 -21.17 -1.26
C ALA A 351 -7.42 -20.55 -1.68
N GLU A 352 -7.93 -19.58 -0.94
CA GLU A 352 -9.14 -18.82 -1.33
C GLU A 352 -8.89 -17.91 -2.53
N VAL A 353 -7.75 -17.22 -2.57
CA VAL A 353 -7.30 -16.43 -3.72
C VAL A 353 -7.25 -17.30 -4.98
N ALA A 354 -6.55 -18.44 -4.91
CA ALA A 354 -6.41 -19.33 -6.06
C ALA A 354 -7.78 -19.78 -6.61
N ARG A 355 -8.74 -20.11 -5.74
CA ARG A 355 -10.10 -20.46 -6.15
C ARG A 355 -10.83 -19.29 -6.82
N ALA A 356 -10.72 -18.08 -6.26
CA ALA A 356 -11.37 -16.90 -6.80
C ALA A 356 -10.80 -16.50 -8.18
N GLU A 357 -9.49 -16.62 -8.36
CA GLU A 357 -8.80 -16.38 -9.64
C GLU A 357 -9.20 -17.41 -10.69
N SER A 358 -9.19 -18.71 -10.35
CA SER A 358 -9.67 -19.77 -11.26
C SER A 358 -11.10 -19.50 -11.73
N ALA A 359 -12.01 -19.19 -10.81
CA ALA A 359 -13.40 -18.89 -11.14
C ALA A 359 -13.58 -17.62 -12.00
N LEU A 360 -12.67 -16.64 -11.90
CA LEU A 360 -12.67 -15.50 -12.81
C LEU A 360 -12.20 -15.90 -14.22
N ARG A 361 -11.15 -16.72 -14.31
CA ARG A 361 -10.60 -17.19 -15.59
C ARG A 361 -11.60 -18.05 -16.35
N GLU A 362 -12.28 -18.96 -15.67
CA GLU A 362 -13.36 -19.78 -16.25
C GLU A 362 -14.45 -18.88 -16.86
N ARG A 363 -14.95 -17.89 -16.10
CA ARG A 363 -15.96 -16.93 -16.60
C ARG A 363 -15.48 -16.11 -17.79
N ARG A 364 -14.19 -15.72 -17.83
CA ARG A 364 -13.62 -14.98 -18.97
C ARG A 364 -13.47 -15.86 -20.21
N ALA A 365 -13.06 -17.12 -20.04
CA ALA A 365 -12.97 -18.09 -21.13
C ALA A 365 -14.35 -18.32 -21.77
N GLU A 366 -15.38 -18.54 -20.94
CA GLU A 366 -16.77 -18.67 -21.40
C GLU A 366 -17.26 -17.43 -22.16
N ALA A 367 -16.95 -16.23 -21.66
CA ALA A 367 -17.34 -14.98 -22.32
C ALA A 367 -16.59 -14.77 -23.66
N GLY A 368 -15.33 -15.20 -23.77
CA GLY A 368 -14.54 -15.12 -25.01
C GLY A 368 -15.02 -16.08 -26.11
N ASP A 369 -15.45 -17.28 -25.73
CA ASP A 369 -16.03 -18.28 -26.64
C ASP A 369 -17.40 -17.84 -27.20
N HIS A 370 -18.12 -16.98 -26.49
CA HIS A 370 -19.37 -16.39 -26.96
C HIS A 370 -19.20 -15.16 -27.87
N ALA A 371 -18.06 -14.48 -27.81
CA ALA A 371 -17.77 -13.34 -28.68
C ALA A 371 -17.18 -13.74 -30.06
N THR A 372 -16.77 -15.01 -30.21
CA THR A 372 -16.15 -15.57 -31.42
C THR A 372 -17.08 -16.50 -32.21
N ARG A 373 -18.32 -16.68 -31.76
CA ARG A 373 -19.42 -17.37 -32.47
C ARG A 373 -20.45 -16.35 -32.91
#